data_AF-A0A8D8ZWA1-F1
#
_entry.id   AF-A0A8D8ZWA1-F1
#
_cell.length_a   1.000
_cell.length_b   1.000
_cell.length_c   1.000
_cell.angle_alpha   90.00
_cell.angle_beta   90.00
_cell.angle_gamma   90.00
#
_symmetry.space_group_name_H-M   'P 1'
#
loop_
_entity.id
_entity.type
_entity.pdbx_description
1 polymer ?
#
loop_
_entity_poly.entity_id
_entity_poly.type
_entity_poly.pdbx_seq_one_letter_code
_entity_poly.pdbx_strand_id
1 'polypeptide(L)'
;MSLVLIDNNDPWLAEYNTCENLYQKIVETLQLRNNQPKNSDEYSRISATIRVQLKQYSNEVNQLKVQLQTVAASNTLTRDEIERRQRLLEQLQSSNVKITTMYNNRPSYAAQRSELLADAGTTGWGDDDASDEESPLLSGNVSLENNSRMMVQR
;
A
#
# COMPACT_ATOMS: atom_id res chain seq x y z
N MET A 1 -1.68 -45.62 -2.51
CA MET A 1 -2.57 -44.59 -3.10
C MET A 1 -3.35 -43.97 -1.96
N SER A 2 -2.89 -42.83 -1.43
CA SER A 2 -3.60 -42.11 -0.37
C SER A 2 -4.77 -41.36 -0.99
N LEU A 3 -5.96 -41.59 -0.46
CA LEU A 3 -7.16 -40.86 -0.85
C LEU A 3 -6.98 -39.40 -0.45
N VAL A 4 -6.86 -38.52 -1.45
CA VAL A 4 -7.07 -37.09 -1.27
C VAL A 4 -8.55 -36.97 -0.92
N LEU A 5 -8.87 -36.79 0.37
CA LEU A 5 -10.22 -36.39 0.78
C LEU A 5 -10.46 -34.99 0.21
N ILE A 6 -10.97 -34.95 -1.02
CA ILE A 6 -11.72 -33.81 -1.55
C ILE A 6 -13.15 -33.96 -1.00
N ASP A 7 -13.28 -33.99 0.33
CA ASP A 7 -14.57 -34.01 1.02
C ASP A 7 -14.81 -32.61 1.62
N ASN A 8 -15.18 -31.69 0.73
CA ASN A 8 -16.36 -30.82 0.83
C ASN A 8 -16.77 -30.11 2.15
N ASN A 9 -15.92 -29.91 3.16
CA ASN A 9 -15.89 -28.70 4.03
C ASN A 9 -14.76 -28.80 5.08
N ASP A 10 -13.48 -28.67 4.68
CA ASP A 10 -12.43 -28.53 5.69
C ASP A 10 -12.68 -27.28 6.54
N PRO A 11 -12.91 -27.40 7.86
CA PRO A 11 -13.29 -26.26 8.71
C PRO A 11 -12.24 -25.14 8.66
N TRP A 12 -10.97 -25.50 8.54
CA TRP A 12 -9.88 -24.53 8.45
C TRP A 12 -9.95 -23.71 7.16
N LEU A 13 -10.22 -24.35 6.01
CA LEU A 13 -10.43 -23.64 4.75
C LEU A 13 -11.72 -22.81 4.78
N ALA A 14 -12.78 -23.26 5.45
CA ALA A 14 -13.99 -22.46 5.64
C ALA A 14 -13.68 -21.17 6.43
N GLU A 15 -12.96 -21.29 7.55
CA GLU A 15 -12.52 -20.13 8.35
C GLU A 15 -11.58 -19.20 7.56
N TYR A 16 -10.68 -19.75 6.75
CA TYR A 16 -9.85 -18.96 5.84
C TYR A 16 -10.72 -18.12 4.88
N ASN A 17 -11.73 -18.72 4.25
CA ASN A 17 -12.65 -17.99 3.37
C ASN A 17 -13.45 -16.91 4.13
N THR A 18 -13.81 -17.17 5.39
CA THR A 18 -14.46 -16.13 6.22
C THR A 18 -13.54 -14.94 6.49
N CYS A 19 -12.24 -15.17 6.70
CA CYS A 19 -11.25 -14.11 6.83
C CYS A 19 -11.14 -13.30 5.53
N GLU A 20 -11.06 -13.95 4.37
CA GLU A 20 -11.03 -13.27 3.06
C GLU A 20 -12.28 -12.39 2.82
N ASN A 21 -13.46 -12.90 3.17
CA ASN A 21 -14.70 -12.11 3.09
C ASN A 21 -14.68 -10.90 4.03
N LEU A 22 -14.15 -11.08 5.25
CA LEU A 22 -14.00 -9.97 6.20
C LEU A 22 -12.99 -8.93 5.69
N TYR A 23 -11.89 -9.37 5.06
CA TYR A 23 -10.93 -8.47 4.39
C TYR A 23 -11.62 -7.61 3.33
N GLN A 24 -12.39 -8.22 2.41
CA GLN A 24 -13.10 -7.51 1.35
C GLN A 24 -14.07 -6.49 1.93
N LYS A 25 -14.86 -6.89 2.93
CA LYS A 25 -15.79 -6.02 3.64
C LYS A 25 -15.10 -4.82 4.30
N ILE A 26 -13.92 -5.02 4.89
CA ILE A 26 -13.13 -3.93 5.48
C ILE A 26 -12.66 -2.96 4.39
N VAL A 27 -12.19 -3.48 3.25
CA VAL A 27 -11.76 -2.65 2.11
C VAL A 27 -12.91 -1.82 1.57
N GLU A 28 -14.09 -2.40 1.38
CA GLU A 28 -15.31 -1.67 0.98
C GLU A 28 -15.66 -0.57 1.98
N THR A 29 -15.65 -0.91 3.28
CA THR A 29 -15.96 0.05 4.34
C THR A 29 -14.92 1.19 4.40
N LEU A 30 -13.64 0.89 4.12
CA LEU A 30 -12.58 1.88 3.98
C LEU A 30 -12.81 2.83 2.80
N GLN A 31 -13.28 2.32 1.66
CA GLN A 31 -13.65 3.14 0.50
C GLN A 31 -14.82 4.06 0.84
N LEU A 32 -15.86 3.55 1.51
CA LEU A 32 -16.98 4.36 1.98
C LEU A 32 -16.52 5.49 2.92
N ARG A 33 -15.64 5.19 3.88
CA ARG A 33 -15.02 6.19 4.77
C ARG A 33 -14.27 7.26 3.97
N ASN A 34 -13.51 6.86 2.96
CA ASN A 34 -12.68 7.78 2.19
C ASN A 34 -13.51 8.82 1.44
N ASN A 35 -14.73 8.47 1.05
CA ASN A 35 -15.70 9.36 0.39
C ASN A 35 -16.37 10.35 1.36
N GLN A 36 -16.25 10.15 2.67
CA GLN A 36 -16.81 11.05 3.67
C GLN A 36 -15.81 12.14 4.08
N PRO A 37 -16.27 13.37 4.39
CA PRO A 37 -15.41 14.42 4.91
C PRO A 37 -15.01 14.12 6.37
N LYS A 38 -13.78 14.46 6.75
CA LYS A 38 -13.18 14.09 8.05
C LYS A 38 -13.94 14.59 9.28
N ASN A 39 -14.67 15.69 9.13
CA ASN A 39 -15.46 16.33 10.19
C ASN A 39 -16.92 15.85 10.24
N SER A 40 -17.31 14.90 9.38
CA SER A 40 -18.65 14.32 9.44
C SER A 40 -18.76 13.27 10.55
N ASP A 41 -19.92 13.23 11.20
CA ASP A 41 -20.27 12.19 12.16
C ASP A 41 -20.24 10.79 11.51
N GLU A 42 -20.64 10.70 10.24
CA GLU A 42 -20.59 9.44 9.47
C GLU A 42 -19.14 8.97 9.27
N TYR A 43 -18.19 9.89 9.06
CA TYR A 43 -16.77 9.50 9.00
C TYR A 43 -16.30 8.89 10.33
N SER A 44 -16.68 9.50 11.45
CA SER A 44 -16.33 9.02 12.79
C SER A 44 -16.96 7.65 13.08
N ARG A 45 -18.23 7.47 12.70
CA ARG A 45 -18.97 6.21 12.83
C ARG A 45 -18.34 5.10 12.01
N ILE A 46 -18.11 5.31 10.72
CA ILE A 46 -17.50 4.31 9.83
C ILE A 46 -16.09 3.97 10.31
N SER A 47 -15.31 4.97 10.72
CA SER A 47 -13.95 4.74 11.27
C SER A 47 -13.96 3.89 12.55
N ALA A 48 -14.97 4.05 13.41
CA ALA A 48 -15.15 3.20 14.58
C ALA A 48 -15.49 1.76 14.18
N THR A 49 -16.39 1.57 13.20
CA THR A 49 -16.72 0.24 12.66
C THR A 49 -15.48 -0.46 12.09
N ILE A 50 -14.66 0.24 11.29
CA ILE A 50 -13.44 -0.33 10.71
C ILE A 50 -12.47 -0.76 11.82
N ARG A 51 -12.30 0.03 12.89
CA ARG A 51 -11.44 -0.35 14.03
C ARG A 51 -11.87 -1.65 14.69
N VAL A 52 -13.18 -1.87 14.83
CA VAL A 52 -13.71 -3.13 15.38
C VAL A 52 -13.43 -4.29 14.42
N GLN A 53 -13.71 -4.11 13.13
CA GLN A 53 -13.49 -5.14 12.11
C GLN A 53 -11.99 -5.50 11.95
N LEU A 54 -11.08 -4.53 12.03
CA LEU A 54 -9.63 -4.79 12.00
C LEU A 54 -9.19 -5.66 13.19
N LYS A 55 -9.71 -5.38 14.39
CA LYS A 55 -9.44 -6.22 15.57
C LYS A 55 -10.01 -7.63 15.39
N GLN A 56 -11.23 -7.74 14.87
CA GLN A 56 -11.85 -9.03 14.57
C GLN A 56 -10.99 -9.85 13.60
N TYR A 57 -10.61 -9.25 12.46
CA TYR A 57 -9.77 -9.90 11.46
C TYR A 57 -8.44 -10.37 12.04
N SER A 58 -7.76 -9.52 12.83
CA SER A 58 -6.51 -9.91 13.51
C SER A 58 -6.71 -11.10 14.46
N ASN A 59 -7.81 -11.12 15.21
CA ASN A 59 -8.11 -12.23 16.12
C ASN A 59 -8.39 -13.53 15.36
N GLU A 60 -9.18 -13.48 14.29
CA GLU A 60 -9.50 -14.65 13.46
C GLU A 60 -8.25 -15.24 12.81
N VAL A 61 -7.35 -14.40 12.27
CA VAL A 61 -6.06 -14.85 11.73
C VAL A 61 -5.19 -15.52 12.80
N ASN A 62 -5.17 -14.99 14.02
CA ASN A 62 -4.44 -15.60 15.12
C ASN A 62 -5.05 -16.93 15.57
N GLN A 63 -6.38 -17.05 15.58
CA GLN A 63 -7.07 -18.31 15.88
C GLN A 63 -6.73 -19.37 14.83
N LEU A 64 -6.80 -19.00 13.54
CA LEU A 64 -6.45 -19.87 12.41
C LEU A 64 -5.00 -20.38 12.50
N LYS A 65 -4.09 -19.52 12.98
CA LYS A 65 -2.68 -19.86 13.25
C LYS A 65 -2.55 -20.92 14.34
N VAL A 66 -3.22 -20.70 15.47
CA VAL A 66 -3.18 -21.65 16.61
C VAL A 66 -3.77 -22.99 16.18
N GLN A 67 -4.88 -23.00 15.45
CA GLN A 67 -5.47 -24.22 14.90
C GLN A 67 -4.50 -24.97 13.97
N LEU A 68 -3.78 -24.26 13.10
CA LEU A 68 -2.79 -24.91 12.23
C LEU A 68 -1.66 -25.54 13.06
N GLN A 69 -1.20 -24.86 14.11
CA GLN A 69 -0.15 -25.37 15.00
C GLN A 69 -0.60 -26.61 15.79
N THR A 70 -1.84 -26.65 16.27
CA THR A 70 -2.38 -27.83 16.98
C THR A 70 -2.53 -29.01 16.04
N VAL A 71 -3.04 -28.79 14.82
CA VAL A 71 -3.15 -29.82 13.77
C VAL A 71 -1.76 -30.34 13.39
N ALA A 72 -0.79 -29.46 13.19
CA ALA A 72 0.59 -29.85 12.89
C ALA A 72 1.23 -30.68 14.02
N ALA A 73 1.03 -30.30 15.28
CA ALA A 73 1.54 -31.06 16.43
C ALA A 73 0.90 -32.45 16.57
N SER A 74 -0.37 -32.58 16.17
CA SER A 74 -1.08 -33.87 16.17
C SER A 74 -0.69 -34.82 15.03
N ASN A 75 0.13 -34.37 14.07
CA ASN A 75 0.52 -35.11 12.85
C ASN A 75 -0.68 -35.70 12.07
N THR A 76 -1.84 -35.08 12.18
CA THR A 76 -3.08 -35.51 11.49
C THR A 76 -3.07 -35.14 10.00
N LEU A 77 -2.22 -34.19 9.61
CA LEU A 77 -2.12 -33.64 8.27
C LEU A 77 -0.76 -33.95 7.66
N THR A 78 -0.70 -34.09 6.33
CA THR A 78 0.58 -34.29 5.64
C THR A 78 1.44 -33.03 5.73
N ARG A 79 2.76 -33.18 5.72
CA ARG A 79 3.69 -32.06 5.78
C ARG A 79 3.44 -31.04 4.66
N ASP A 80 3.21 -31.53 3.44
CA ASP A 80 2.98 -30.67 2.27
C ASP A 80 1.69 -29.84 2.42
N GLU A 81 0.65 -30.38 3.05
CA GLU A 81 -0.60 -29.66 3.29
C GLU A 81 -0.48 -28.67 4.46
N ILE A 82 0.32 -28.97 5.48
CA ILE A 82 0.69 -28.00 6.53
C ILE A 82 1.42 -26.80 5.91
N GLU A 83 2.41 -27.06 5.05
CA GLU A 83 3.15 -26.01 4.34
C GLU A 83 2.21 -25.16 3.46
N ARG A 84 1.27 -25.80 2.75
CA ARG A 84 0.26 -25.09 1.96
C ARG A 84 -0.57 -24.15 2.82
N ARG A 85 -1.12 -24.63 3.94
CA ARG A 85 -1.93 -23.82 4.86
C ARG A 85 -1.11 -22.71 5.52
N GLN A 86 0.17 -22.94 5.79
CA GLN A 86 1.07 -21.91 6.29
C GLN A 86 1.22 -20.76 5.28
N ARG A 87 1.38 -21.05 3.99
CA ARG A 87 1.44 -20.00 2.94
C ARG A 87 0.16 -19.18 2.86
N LEU A 88 -1.00 -19.83 2.97
CA LEU A 88 -2.29 -19.14 3.02
C LEU A 88 -2.40 -18.22 4.24
N LEU A 89 -1.88 -18.66 5.39
CA LEU A 89 -1.84 -17.83 6.60
C LEU A 89 -0.94 -16.60 6.45
N GLU A 90 0.23 -16.76 5.81
CA GLU A 90 1.14 -15.66 5.49
C GLU A 90 0.49 -14.62 4.56
N GLN A 91 -0.34 -15.07 3.61
CA GLN A 91 -1.15 -14.18 2.78
C GLN A 91 -2.15 -13.37 3.63
N LEU A 92 -2.87 -14.01 4.55
CA LEU A 92 -3.80 -13.30 5.45
C LEU A 92 -3.09 -12.27 6.33
N GLN A 93 -1.87 -12.57 6.80
CA GLN A 93 -1.03 -11.64 7.56
C GLN A 93 -0.59 -10.45 6.71
N SER A 94 -0.17 -10.70 5.48
CA SER A 94 0.18 -9.64 4.53
C SER A 94 -1.03 -8.74 4.23
N SER A 95 -2.20 -9.34 4.04
CA SER A 95 -3.48 -8.65 3.90
C SER A 95 -3.81 -7.80 5.14
N ASN A 96 -3.54 -8.28 6.36
CA ASN A 96 -3.71 -7.52 7.61
C ASN A 96 -2.89 -6.23 7.59
N VAL A 97 -1.60 -6.34 7.25
CA VAL A 97 -0.69 -5.19 7.16
C VAL A 97 -1.18 -4.20 6.11
N LYS A 98 -1.65 -4.70 4.95
CA LYS A 98 -2.19 -3.89 3.88
C LYS A 98 -3.41 -3.07 4.32
N ILE A 99 -4.43 -3.69 4.91
CA ILE A 99 -5.65 -2.96 5.35
C ILE A 99 -5.37 -2.02 6.52
N THR A 100 -4.46 -2.39 7.42
CA THR A 100 -4.04 -1.51 8.53
C THR A 100 -3.32 -0.28 7.98
N THR A 101 -2.43 -0.46 7.00
CA THR A 101 -1.78 0.64 6.30
C THR A 101 -2.79 1.53 5.59
N MET A 102 -3.77 0.97 4.86
CA MET A 102 -4.84 1.74 4.22
C MET A 102 -5.72 2.50 5.22
N TYR A 103 -5.94 1.93 6.40
CA TYR A 103 -6.68 2.60 7.46
C TYR A 103 -5.91 3.82 7.98
N ASN A 104 -4.61 3.69 8.23
CA ASN A 104 -3.75 4.76 8.75
C ASN A 104 -3.43 5.83 7.70
N ASN A 105 -3.10 5.40 6.48
CA ASN A 105 -2.72 6.26 5.37
C ASN A 105 -3.93 6.52 4.49
N ARG A 106 -4.83 7.40 4.93
CA ARG A 106 -5.91 7.89 4.05
C ARG A 106 -5.25 8.62 2.88
N PRO A 107 -5.52 8.23 1.62
CA PRO A 107 -5.01 8.97 0.50
C PRO A 107 -5.57 10.39 0.56
N SER A 108 -4.68 11.37 0.73
CA SER A 108 -5.06 12.77 0.58
C SER A 108 -5.33 13.03 -0.89
N TYR A 109 -6.28 13.90 -1.21
CA TYR A 109 -6.50 14.35 -2.59
C TYR A 109 -5.19 14.87 -3.21
N ALA A 110 -4.34 15.52 -2.40
CA ALA A 110 -3.02 15.96 -2.82
C ALA A 110 -2.06 14.80 -3.16
N ALA A 111 -2.10 13.70 -2.40
CA ALA A 111 -1.25 12.53 -2.62
C ALA A 111 -1.67 11.75 -3.89
N GLN A 112 -2.98 11.62 -4.12
CA GLN A 112 -3.51 11.01 -5.36
C GLN A 112 -3.16 11.86 -6.58
N ARG A 113 -3.26 13.20 -6.46
CA ARG A 113 -2.88 14.11 -7.55
C ARG A 113 -1.39 14.07 -7.84
N SER A 114 -0.53 13.99 -6.82
CA SER A 114 0.92 13.90 -7.04
C SER A 114 1.34 12.59 -7.69
N GLU A 115 0.68 11.47 -7.37
CA GLU A 115 0.97 10.16 -7.98
C GLU A 115 0.56 10.14 -9.47
N LEU A 116 -0.60 10.70 -9.80
CA LEU A 116 -1.04 10.89 -11.20
C LEU A 116 -0.13 11.85 -11.98
N LEU A 117 0.38 12.91 -11.34
CA LEU A 117 1.29 13.87 -12.00
C LEU A 117 2.72 13.34 -12.12
N ALA A 118 3.14 12.45 -11.22
CA ALA A 118 4.46 11.81 -11.30
C ALA A 118 4.56 10.87 -12.50
N ASP A 119 3.47 10.16 -12.82
CA ASP A 119 3.38 9.30 -14.01
C ASP A 119 3.27 10.13 -15.32
N ALA A 120 2.60 11.29 -15.28
CA ALA A 120 2.48 12.19 -16.42
C ALA A 120 3.79 12.93 -16.79
N GLY A 121 4.82 12.88 -15.93
CA GLY A 121 6.12 13.53 -16.17
C GLY A 121 7.18 12.64 -16.83
N THR A 122 6.92 11.33 -16.97
CA THR A 122 7.91 10.33 -17.43
C THR A 122 7.62 9.75 -18.81
N THR A 123 6.50 10.05 -19.46
CA THR A 123 6.30 9.72 -20.87
C THR A 123 7.05 10.73 -21.74
N GLY A 124 8.33 10.45 -21.98
CA GLY A 124 9.16 11.14 -22.96
C GLY A 124 8.57 11.01 -24.36
N TRP A 125 7.89 12.06 -24.80
CA TRP A 125 7.52 12.32 -26.19
C TRP A 125 8.36 13.50 -26.72
N GLY A 126 9.66 13.46 -26.46
CA GLY A 126 10.58 14.55 -26.79
C GLY A 126 11.96 14.07 -27.20
N ASP A 127 12.10 12.83 -27.66
CA ASP A 127 13.37 12.31 -28.15
C ASP A 127 13.14 11.55 -29.45
N ASP A 128 13.07 12.31 -30.55
CA ASP A 128 13.37 11.83 -31.90
C ASP A 128 14.32 12.88 -32.53
N ASP A 129 15.59 12.70 -32.20
CA ASP A 129 16.75 12.69 -33.10
C ASP A 129 16.70 13.56 -34.38
N ALA A 130 17.53 14.60 -34.40
CA ALA A 130 18.29 14.98 -35.59
C ALA A 130 19.66 15.48 -35.14
N SER A 131 20.66 14.62 -35.36
CA SER A 131 22.08 14.81 -35.13
C SER A 131 22.64 15.99 -35.94
N ASP A 132 23.45 16.84 -35.31
CA ASP A 132 24.85 17.13 -35.70
C ASP A 132 25.37 18.45 -35.12
N GLU A 133 26.47 18.30 -34.38
CA GLU A 133 27.69 19.13 -34.41
C GLU A 133 27.81 20.50 -33.69
N GLU A 134 28.98 20.60 -33.02
CA GLU A 134 29.78 21.77 -32.61
C GLU A 134 29.45 22.63 -31.34
N SER A 135 30.16 22.25 -30.27
CA SER A 135 31.13 23.03 -29.48
C SER A 135 30.72 24.26 -28.59
N PRO A 136 31.39 24.46 -27.44
CA PRO A 136 30.95 25.37 -26.38
C PRO A 136 31.61 26.75 -26.46
N LEU A 137 30.85 27.83 -26.24
CA LEU A 137 31.42 29.18 -26.07
C LEU A 137 30.82 29.93 -24.87
N LEU A 138 31.60 29.95 -23.81
CA LEU A 138 31.57 30.92 -22.72
C LEU A 138 32.25 32.21 -23.21
N SER A 139 31.47 33.26 -23.51
CA SER A 139 31.92 34.66 -23.64
C SER A 139 30.67 35.53 -23.81
N GLY A 140 30.43 36.65 -23.15
CA GLY A 140 31.21 37.42 -22.20
C GLY A 140 30.42 38.70 -21.93
N ASN A 141 30.27 39.08 -20.67
CA ASN A 141 29.77 40.42 -20.31
C ASN A 141 30.67 40.99 -19.21
N VAL A 142 31.82 41.49 -19.64
CA VAL A 142 32.63 42.41 -18.85
C VAL A 142 32.48 43.78 -19.51
N SER A 143 31.68 44.66 -18.91
CA SER A 143 31.75 46.10 -19.17
C SER A 143 32.08 46.78 -17.86
N LEU A 144 33.36 47.10 -17.71
CA LEU A 144 33.89 48.05 -16.74
C LEU A 144 33.62 49.45 -17.28
N GLU A 145 32.91 50.29 -16.53
CA GLU A 145 33.02 51.74 -16.67
C GLU A 145 33.07 52.39 -15.29
N ASN A 146 34.25 52.23 -14.67
CA ASN A 146 34.76 53.15 -13.68
C ASN A 146 35.46 54.29 -14.43
N ASN A 147 35.09 55.54 -14.17
CA ASN A 147 35.92 56.49 -13.43
C ASN A 147 35.53 57.96 -13.74
N SER A 148 35.16 58.73 -12.71
CA SER A 148 35.60 60.12 -12.42
C SER A 148 34.67 60.76 -11.36
N ARG A 149 35.07 61.61 -10.40
CA ARG A 149 36.34 62.04 -9.81
C ARG A 149 35.96 63.11 -8.75
N MET A 150 36.59 63.07 -7.56
CA MET A 150 36.87 64.17 -6.61
C MET A 150 35.77 64.87 -5.76
N MET A 151 35.95 64.80 -4.42
CA MET A 151 36.31 65.90 -3.47
C MET A 151 36.01 65.40 -2.03
N VAL A 152 37.00 64.99 -1.21
CA VAL A 152 37.87 65.78 -0.30
C VAL A 152 37.12 66.67 0.73
N GLN A 153 37.17 66.18 1.98
CA GLN A 153 37.28 66.86 3.30
C GLN A 153 36.39 68.07 3.65
N ARG A 154 35.70 67.95 4.78
CA ARG A 154 36.02 68.71 6.00
C ARG A 154 35.58 67.96 7.25
#